data_AF-A0A2S6AZG8-F1
#
_entry.id   AF-A0A2S6AZG8-F1
#
_cell.length_a   1.000
_cell.length_b   1.000
_cell.length_c   1.000
_cell.angle_alpha   90.00
_cell.angle_beta   90.00
_cell.angle_gamma   90.00
#
_symmetry.space_group_name_H-M   'P 1'
#
loop_
_entity.id
_entity.type
_entity.pdbx_description
1 polymer ?
#
loop_
_entity_poly.entity_id
_entity_poly.type
_entity_poly.pdbx_seq_one_letter_code
_entity_poly.pdbx_strand_id
1 'polypeptide(L)'
;WQGTDGESAMINNVNGSLKDLPIEMLETRYPFRINEYSIRPNSGGPGQYRGGNGVVREYDFLADCVVGLWFERSKTPAWGL
;
A
#
# COMPACT_ATOMS: atom_id res chain seq x y z
N TRP A 1 -14.03 12.64 -22.64
CA TRP A 1 -13.32 12.50 -21.35
C TRP A 1 -11.84 12.36 -21.69
N GLN A 2 -10.98 13.27 -21.26
CA GLN A 2 -9.52 13.09 -21.39
C GLN A 2 -9.09 12.12 -20.30
N GLY A 3 -8.20 11.17 -20.60
CA GLY A 3 -7.72 10.25 -19.57
C GLY A 3 -6.85 10.97 -18.54
N THR A 4 -6.66 10.35 -17.39
CA THR A 4 -5.87 10.88 -16.28
C THR A 4 -5.03 9.76 -15.67
N ASP A 5 -3.96 10.14 -14.99
CA ASP A 5 -3.17 9.22 -14.17
C ASP A 5 -4.04 8.52 -13.12
N GLY A 6 -3.60 7.34 -12.69
CA GLY A 6 -4.23 6.60 -11.60
C GLY A 6 -3.97 7.23 -10.22
N GLU A 7 -4.94 7.07 -9.32
CA GLU A 7 -4.84 7.55 -7.94
C GLU A 7 -3.75 6.80 -7.15
N SER A 8 -2.88 7.55 -6.49
CA SER A 8 -1.83 6.97 -5.64
C SER A 8 -2.36 6.63 -4.25
N ALA A 9 -1.73 5.65 -3.58
CA ALA A 9 -2.15 5.11 -2.29
C ALA A 9 -3.60 4.58 -2.26
N MET A 10 -4.16 4.18 -3.41
CA MET A 10 -5.45 3.51 -3.46
C MET A 10 -5.33 2.12 -2.81
N ILE A 11 -6.09 1.90 -1.73
CA ILE A 11 -6.04 0.65 -0.94
C ILE A 11 -6.90 -0.44 -1.58
N ASN A 12 -8.06 -0.06 -2.12
CA ASN A 12 -8.97 -1.00 -2.75
C ASN A 12 -9.82 -0.29 -3.81
N ASN A 13 -9.99 -0.93 -4.97
CA ASN A 13 -10.78 -0.41 -6.10
C ASN A 13 -12.20 -1.00 -6.20
N VAL A 14 -12.52 -2.05 -5.43
CA VAL A 14 -13.81 -2.79 -5.51
C VAL A 14 -14.59 -2.74 -4.19
N ASN A 15 -13.91 -2.72 -3.05
CA ASN A 15 -14.48 -2.77 -1.70
C ASN A 15 -14.46 -1.36 -1.10
N GLY A 16 -15.42 -0.54 -1.52
CA GLY A 16 -15.40 0.93 -1.35
C GLY A 16 -15.30 1.49 0.08
N SER A 17 -15.60 0.71 1.13
CA SER A 17 -15.52 1.18 2.52
C SER A 17 -14.25 0.74 3.26
N LEU A 18 -13.28 0.13 2.56
CA LEU A 18 -12.01 -0.24 3.17
C LEU A 18 -11.20 1.04 3.44
N LYS A 19 -11.15 1.45 4.71
CA LYS A 19 -10.41 2.62 5.15
C LYS A 19 -9.01 2.24 5.56
N ASP A 20 -8.11 3.19 5.37
CA ASP A 20 -6.83 3.14 6.03
C ASP A 20 -6.97 3.28 7.55
N LEU A 21 -6.13 2.58 8.29
CA LEU A 21 -6.06 2.68 9.75
C LEU A 21 -4.97 3.69 10.15
N PRO A 22 -5.28 4.68 11.00
CA PRO A 22 -4.27 5.60 11.52
C PRO A 22 -3.13 4.86 12.23
N ILE A 23 -1.91 5.37 12.10
CA ILE A 23 -0.71 4.78 12.72
C ILE A 23 -0.88 4.71 14.23
N GLU A 24 -1.39 5.78 14.84
CA GLU A 24 -1.58 5.89 16.28
C GLU A 24 -2.51 4.79 16.81
N MET A 25 -3.54 4.43 16.04
CA MET A 25 -4.45 3.34 16.39
C MET A 25 -3.76 1.98 16.32
N LEU A 26 -2.91 1.76 15.31
CA LEU A 26 -2.16 0.52 15.15
C LEU A 26 -1.12 0.32 16.26
N GLU A 27 -0.31 1.33 16.54
CA GLU A 27 0.73 1.28 17.59
C GLU A 27 0.14 1.20 19.00
N THR A 28 -1.06 1.75 19.23
CA THR A 28 -1.76 1.59 20.51
C THR A 28 -2.26 0.15 20.71
N ARG A 29 -2.62 -0.54 19.63
CA ARG A 29 -3.29 -1.85 19.71
C ARG A 29 -2.33 -3.02 19.59
N TYR A 30 -1.20 -2.85 18.94
CA TYR A 30 -0.26 -3.93 18.62
C TYR A 30 1.16 -3.58 19.08
N PRO A 31 1.98 -4.57 19.46
CA PRO A 31 3.34 -4.35 19.96
C PRO A 31 4.34 -4.14 18.81
N PHE A 32 4.04 -3.20 17.92
CA PHE A 32 4.95 -2.75 16.86
C PHE A 32 4.92 -1.23 16.74
N ARG A 33 5.95 -0.68 16.10
CA ARG A 33 6.06 0.72 15.68
C ARG A 33 6.11 0.81 14.17
N ILE A 34 5.55 1.87 13.60
CA ILE A 34 5.63 2.18 12.18
C ILE A 34 6.66 3.29 12.00
N ASN A 35 7.81 2.97 11.41
CA ASN A 35 8.89 3.95 11.18
C ASN A 35 8.68 4.75 9.90
N GLU A 36 8.05 4.14 8.91
CA GLU A 36 7.77 4.77 7.62
C GLU A 36 6.34 4.48 7.22
N TYR A 37 5.64 5.54 6.80
CA TYR A 37 4.45 5.39 5.99
C TYR A 37 4.47 6.46 4.88
N SER A 38 4.90 6.07 3.69
CA SER A 38 5.19 7.01 2.60
C SER A 38 4.66 6.49 1.25
N ILE A 39 4.57 7.38 0.25
CA ILE A 39 4.35 6.97 -1.13
C ILE A 39 5.60 6.28 -1.65
N ARG A 40 5.46 5.08 -2.22
CA ARG A 40 6.55 4.39 -2.91
C ARG A 40 6.79 5.03 -4.28
N PRO A 41 7.85 5.83 -4.47
CA PRO A 41 8.06 6.54 -5.73
C PRO A 41 8.27 5.55 -6.88
N ASN A 42 7.80 5.91 -8.07
CA ASN A 42 8.00 5.16 -9.33
C ASN A 42 7.51 3.70 -9.26
N SER A 43 6.44 3.43 -8.50
CA SER A 43 5.87 2.09 -8.33
C SER A 43 4.65 1.83 -9.20
N GLY A 44 3.99 2.88 -9.68
CA GLY A 44 2.90 2.77 -10.64
C GLY A 44 3.37 2.23 -12.01
N GLY A 45 2.49 1.49 -12.69
CA GLY A 45 2.78 0.96 -14.03
C GLY A 45 2.96 2.08 -15.07
N PRO A 46 3.88 1.94 -16.03
CA PRO A 46 4.08 2.92 -17.09
C PRO A 46 2.91 2.90 -18.10
N GLY A 47 2.66 4.03 -18.77
CA GLY A 47 1.62 4.19 -19.78
C GLY A 47 1.44 5.64 -20.21
N GLN A 48 0.56 5.92 -21.17
CA GLN A 48 0.17 7.30 -21.52
C GLN A 48 -0.39 8.04 -20.30
N TYR A 49 -1.18 7.32 -19.51
CA TYR A 49 -1.58 7.70 -18.16
C TYR A 49 -0.95 6.69 -17.22
N ARG A 50 -0.08 7.14 -16.32
CA ARG A 50 0.63 6.23 -15.43
C ARG A 50 -0.32 5.65 -14.39
N GLY A 51 -0.01 4.44 -13.92
CA GLY A 51 -0.65 3.88 -12.74
C GLY A 51 -0.36 4.72 -11.49
N GLY A 52 -1.24 4.60 -10.50
CA GLY A 52 -1.03 5.18 -9.18
C GLY A 52 0.15 4.53 -8.46
N ASN A 53 0.90 5.31 -7.68
CA ASN A 53 1.97 4.76 -6.85
C ASN A 53 1.38 4.06 -5.62
N GLY A 54 2.00 2.95 -5.21
CA GLY A 54 1.74 2.28 -3.94
C GLY A 54 2.38 3.00 -2.76
N VAL A 55 2.40 2.33 -1.61
CA VAL A 55 2.94 2.85 -0.35
C VAL A 55 4.05 1.95 0.20
N VAL A 56 4.97 2.54 0.97
CA VAL A 56 5.93 1.82 1.82
C VAL A 56 5.43 1.90 3.26
N ARG A 57 5.46 0.76 3.97
CA ARG A 57 5.28 0.71 5.43
C ARG A 57 6.40 -0.11 6.05
N GLU A 58 7.13 0.51 6.97
CA GLU A 58 8.18 -0.16 7.75
C GLU A 58 7.68 -0.42 9.17
N TYR A 59 7.79 -1.66 9.63
CA TYR A 59 7.32 -2.10 10.94
C TYR A 59 8.48 -2.62 11.79
N ASP A 60 8.62 -2.06 12.99
CA ASP A 60 9.52 -2.53 14.03
C ASP A 60 8.72 -3.26 15.12
N PHE A 61 8.99 -4.56 15.30
CA PHE A 61 8.32 -5.36 16.33
C PHE A 61 9.01 -5.19 17.68
N LEU A 62 8.24 -4.83 18.70
CA LEU A 62 8.74 -4.48 20.04
C LEU A 62 8.64 -5.65 21.04
N ALA A 63 8.12 -6.80 20.60
CA ALA A 63 8.00 -8.01 21.38
C ALA A 63 8.01 -9.23 20.44
N ASP A 64 8.20 -10.42 21.02
CA ASP A 64 8.10 -11.69 20.30
C ASP A 64 6.71 -11.81 19.65
N CYS A 65 6.68 -12.03 18.34
CA CYS A 65 5.46 -12.04 17.56
C CYS A 65 5.53 -13.04 16.40
N VAL A 66 4.35 -13.39 15.86
CA VAL A 66 4.21 -14.18 14.65
C VAL A 66 3.56 -13.32 13.59
N VAL A 67 4.21 -13.20 12.42
CA VAL A 67 3.73 -12.39 11.31
C VAL A 67 3.22 -13.30 10.20
N GLY A 68 1.94 -13.14 9.86
CA GLY A 68 1.33 -13.79 8.69
C GLY A 68 1.25 -12.80 7.53
N LEU A 69 1.88 -13.12 6.41
CA LEU A 69 1.85 -12.29 5.20
C LEU A 69 1.23 -13.07 4.04
N TRP A 70 0.41 -12.38 3.26
CA TRP A 70 -0.16 -12.92 2.04
C TRP A 70 0.15 -11.98 0.89
N PHE A 71 0.95 -12.45 -0.06
CA PHE A 71 1.36 -11.70 -1.24
C PHE A 71 1.04 -12.51 -2.49
N GLU A 72 0.41 -11.85 -3.44
CA GLU A 72 0.24 -12.35 -4.81
C GLU A 72 0.97 -11.44 -5.79
N ARG A 73 1.21 -11.93 -7.01
CA ARG A 73 1.78 -11.14 -8.12
C ARG A 73 3.15 -10.50 -7.86
N SER A 74 3.95 -11.03 -6.93
CA SER A 74 5.31 -10.54 -6.62
C SER A 74 6.32 -10.66 -7.77
N LYS A 75 6.07 -11.56 -8.73
CA LYS A 75 6.89 -11.73 -9.94
C LYS A 75 6.24 -11.17 -11.21
N THR A 76 4.92 -11.30 -11.33
CA THR A 76 4.15 -10.91 -12.52
C THR A 76 3.13 -9.84 -12.14
N PRO A 77 3.50 -8.54 -12.23
CA PRO A 77 2.63 -7.43 -11.85
C PRO A 77 1.43 -7.30 -12.81
N ALA A 78 0.46 -6.46 -12.46
CA ALA A 78 -0.69 -6.18 -13.34
C ALA A 78 -0.24 -5.65 -14.71
N TRP A 79 -1.04 -5.93 -15.74
CA TRP A 79 -0.76 -5.47 -17.10
C TRP A 79 -1.41 -4.11 -17.35
N GLY A 80 -0.74 -3.25 -18.10
CA GLY A 80 -1.32 -2.01 -18.60
C GLY A 80 -2.34 -2.25 -19.72
N LEU A 81 -3.00 -1.18 -20.13
CA LEU A 81 -3.90 -1.11 -21.29
C LEU A 81 -3.29 -0.23 -22.39
#